data_AF-A0A8B7J1X4-F1
#
_entry.id   AF-A0A8B7J1X4-F1
#
_cell.length_a   1.000
_cell.length_b   1.000
_cell.length_c   1.000
_cell.angle_alpha   90.00
_cell.angle_beta   90.00
_cell.angle_gamma   90.00
#
_symmetry.space_group_name_H-M   'P 1'
#
loop_
_entity.id
_entity.type
_entity.pdbx_description
1 polymer ?
#
loop_
_entity_poly.entity_id
_entity_poly.type
_entity_poly.pdbx_seq_one_letter_code
_entity_poly.pdbx_strand_id
1 'polypeptide(L)'
;MISVSGIFSVTFSVIFAYVADVTQEHERITAYGLVSATFAASLVTSPAIGAYLSASYGDNLVVLVAAVVAVVDICFILLAVPESLPEKMRPASWGASISWEQADPFASLKKVRKDSTVLLIYITVFLSYLPEAGQYSSFFLYLRQVIGFGSASIAAFIAVVGILSIIAQ
;
A
#
# COMPACT_ATOMS: atom_id res chain seq x y z
N MET A 1 15.67 -2.77 13.20
CA MET A 1 15.42 -2.56 11.75
C MET A 1 13.94 -2.41 11.38
N ILE A 2 12.98 -2.81 12.22
CA ILE A 2 11.53 -2.75 11.90
C ILE A 2 10.97 -1.30 11.78
N SER A 3 11.57 -0.30 12.46
CA SER A 3 11.02 1.06 12.48
C SER A 3 11.24 1.90 11.21
N VAL A 4 12.23 1.59 10.37
CA VAL A 4 12.48 2.39 9.15
C VAL A 4 11.52 1.99 8.03
N SER A 5 11.26 0.70 7.86
CA SER A 5 10.30 0.20 6.86
C SER A 5 8.89 0.73 7.08
N GLY A 6 8.49 0.98 8.34
CA GLY A 6 7.18 1.55 8.66
C GLY A 6 6.99 2.99 8.16
N ILE A 7 8.05 3.81 8.16
CA ILE A 7 8.01 5.20 7.69
C ILE A 7 7.77 5.23 6.18
N PHE A 8 8.42 4.33 5.43
CA PHE A 8 8.24 4.19 3.99
C PHE A 8 6.98 3.41 3.59
N SER A 9 6.22 2.88 4.54
CA SER A 9 5.02 2.09 4.26
C SER A 9 3.80 2.94 3.91
N VAL A 10 3.85 4.27 4.08
CA VAL A 10 2.72 5.19 3.84
C VAL A 10 2.62 5.57 2.35
N THR A 11 2.55 4.58 1.47
CA THR A 11 2.51 4.82 0.03
C THR A 11 1.07 4.99 -0.48
N PHE A 12 0.12 4.22 0.07
CA PHE A 12 -1.29 4.26 -0.36
C PHE A 12 -1.92 5.64 -0.26
N SER A 13 -1.73 6.32 0.88
CA SER A 13 -2.28 7.66 1.10
C SER A 13 -1.77 8.66 0.05
N VAL A 14 -0.48 8.58 -0.29
CA VAL A 14 0.16 9.46 -1.27
C VAL A 14 -0.32 9.17 -2.68
N ILE A 15 -0.44 7.89 -3.07
CA ILE A 15 -0.94 7.50 -4.39
C ILE A 15 -2.40 7.95 -4.57
N PHE A 16 -3.26 7.71 -3.58
CA PHE A 16 -4.66 8.13 -3.67
C PHE A 16 -4.81 9.65 -3.71
N ALA A 17 -4.00 10.40 -2.96
CA ALA A 17 -3.96 11.86 -3.07
C ALA A 17 -3.53 12.31 -4.47
N TYR A 18 -2.46 11.73 -5.03
CA TYR A 18 -1.99 12.04 -6.39
C TYR A 18 -3.06 11.77 -7.44
N VAL A 19 -3.73 10.61 -7.36
CA VAL A 19 -4.81 10.25 -8.29
C VAL A 19 -5.98 11.21 -8.16
N ALA A 20 -6.34 11.63 -6.93
CA ALA A 20 -7.40 12.61 -6.69
C ALA A 20 -7.10 13.97 -7.32
N ASP A 21 -5.83 14.38 -7.33
CA ASP A 21 -5.35 15.65 -7.87
C ASP A 21 -5.33 15.66 -9.41
N VAL A 22 -5.00 14.52 -10.03
CA VAL A 22 -4.85 14.42 -11.50
C VAL A 22 -6.17 14.04 -12.19
N THR A 23 -7.12 13.40 -11.51
CA THR A 23 -8.37 12.89 -12.12
C THR A 23 -9.59 13.76 -11.81
N GLN A 24 -10.45 13.93 -12.82
CA GLN A 24 -11.72 14.67 -12.70
C GLN A 24 -12.73 13.89 -11.86
N GLU A 25 -13.65 14.58 -11.17
CA GLU A 25 -14.61 13.98 -10.23
C GLU A 25 -15.38 12.77 -10.78
N HIS A 26 -15.72 12.79 -12.07
CA HIS A 26 -16.51 11.74 -12.69
C HIS A 26 -15.69 10.45 -12.97
N GLU A 27 -14.37 10.54 -13.12
CA GLU A 27 -13.49 9.39 -13.42
C GLU A 27 -12.76 8.86 -12.18
N ARG A 28 -12.85 9.56 -11.04
CA ARG A 28 -12.14 9.20 -9.80
C ARG A 28 -12.41 7.77 -9.34
N ILE A 29 -13.67 7.31 -9.44
CA ILE A 29 -14.05 5.96 -9.05
C ILE A 29 -13.31 4.92 -9.90
N THR A 30 -13.30 5.09 -11.22
CA THR A 30 -12.61 4.20 -12.15
C THR A 30 -11.09 4.24 -11.96
N ALA A 31 -10.52 5.43 -11.74
CA ALA A 31 -9.09 5.59 -11.48
C ALA A 31 -8.65 4.90 -10.18
N TYR A 32 -9.42 5.05 -9.09
CA TYR A 32 -9.16 4.33 -7.84
C TYR A 32 -9.31 2.82 -7.98
N GLY A 33 -10.29 2.36 -8.77
CA GLY A 33 -10.43 0.94 -9.12
C GLY A 33 -9.19 0.40 -9.83
N LEU A 34 -8.70 1.13 -10.85
CA LEU A 34 -7.51 0.73 -11.61
C LEU A 34 -6.25 0.65 -10.73
N VAL A 35 -6.05 1.63 -9.84
CA VAL A 35 -4.94 1.64 -8.88
C VAL A 35 -5.03 0.47 -7.90
N SER A 36 -6.25 0.15 -7.44
CA SER A 36 -6.47 -0.99 -6.55
C SER A 36 -6.22 -2.32 -7.29
N ALA A 37 -6.60 -2.43 -8.56
CA ALA A 37 -6.40 -3.61 -9.38
C ALA A 37 -4.90 -3.87 -9.66
N THR A 38 -4.12 -2.82 -9.96
CA THR A 38 -2.66 -2.97 -10.14
C THR A 38 -1.97 -3.35 -8.84
N PHE A 39 -2.46 -2.86 -7.69
CA PHE A 39 -1.97 -3.30 -6.38
C PHE A 39 -2.29 -4.78 -6.12
N ALA A 40 -3.53 -5.21 -6.35
CA ALA A 40 -3.92 -6.62 -6.22
C ALA A 40 -3.10 -7.53 -7.15
N ALA A 41 -2.83 -7.09 -8.38
CA ALA A 41 -1.96 -7.80 -9.32
C ALA A 41 -0.54 -7.93 -8.78
N SER A 42 0.02 -6.84 -8.25
CA SER A 42 1.36 -6.83 -7.66
C SER A 42 1.49 -7.77 -6.46
N LEU A 43 0.44 -7.88 -5.62
CA LEU A 43 0.41 -8.80 -4.49
C LEU A 43 0.47 -10.29 -4.89
N VAL A 44 -0.01 -10.66 -6.08
CA VAL A 44 0.10 -12.03 -6.60
C VAL A 44 1.45 -12.26 -7.25
N THR A 45 1.84 -11.31 -8.12
CA THR A 45 3.00 -11.47 -8.97
C THR A 45 4.31 -11.42 -8.16
N SER A 46 4.37 -10.58 -7.12
CA SER A 46 5.58 -10.41 -6.30
C SER A 46 6.00 -11.68 -5.53
N PRO A 47 5.13 -12.35 -4.74
CA PRO A 47 5.49 -13.59 -4.05
C PRO A 47 5.82 -14.73 -5.01
N ALA A 48 5.16 -14.81 -6.17
CA ALA A 48 5.44 -15.84 -7.17
C ALA A 48 6.86 -15.70 -7.74
N ILE A 49 7.26 -14.48 -8.11
CA ILE A 49 8.61 -14.18 -8.60
C ILE A 49 9.63 -14.36 -7.47
N GLY A 50 9.34 -13.88 -6.26
CA GLY A 50 10.22 -13.99 -5.10
C GLY A 50 10.47 -15.44 -4.68
N ALA A 51 9.44 -16.28 -4.66
CA ALA A 51 9.56 -17.70 -4.34
C ALA A 51 10.36 -18.47 -5.40
N TYR A 52 10.16 -18.16 -6.69
CA TYR A 52 10.92 -18.77 -7.78
C TYR A 52 12.42 -18.41 -7.72
N LEU A 53 12.73 -17.14 -7.48
CA LEU A 53 14.12 -16.68 -7.33
C LEU A 53 14.78 -17.26 -6.07
N SER A 54 14.07 -17.28 -4.93
CA SER A 54 14.58 -17.87 -3.68
C SER A 54 14.91 -19.35 -3.87
N ALA A 55 14.04 -20.11 -4.54
CA ALA A 55 14.22 -21.55 -4.75
C ALA A 55 15.42 -21.91 -5.66
N SER A 56 15.70 -21.08 -6.68
CA SER A 56 16.76 -21.38 -7.64
C SER A 56 18.13 -20.78 -7.27
N TYR A 57 18.15 -19.66 -6.55
CA TYR A 57 19.35 -18.84 -6.38
C TYR A 57 19.60 -18.35 -4.95
N GLY A 58 18.71 -18.68 -4.00
CA GLY A 58 18.80 -18.29 -2.60
C GLY A 58 18.34 -16.87 -2.31
N ASP A 59 18.16 -16.56 -1.02
CA ASP A 59 17.50 -15.33 -0.57
C ASP A 59 18.28 -14.05 -0.89
N ASN A 60 19.61 -14.12 -0.99
CA ASN A 60 20.45 -12.97 -1.32
C ASN A 60 20.14 -12.36 -2.69
N LEU A 61 19.79 -13.19 -3.69
CA LEU A 61 19.46 -12.71 -5.02
C LEU A 61 18.06 -12.10 -5.09
N VAL A 62 17.11 -12.58 -4.28
CA VAL A 62 15.79 -11.94 -4.13
C VAL A 62 15.95 -10.51 -3.62
N VAL A 63 16.78 -10.30 -2.60
CA VAL A 63 17.05 -8.97 -2.04
C VAL A 63 17.72 -8.06 -3.07
N LEU A 64 18.69 -8.57 -3.83
CA LEU A 64 19.37 -7.79 -4.88
C LEU A 64 18.40 -7.36 -5.99
N VAL A 65 17.53 -8.26 -6.44
CA VAL A 65 16.51 -7.94 -7.45
C VAL A 65 15.51 -6.92 -6.91
N ALA A 66 15.04 -7.08 -5.67
CA ALA A 66 14.17 -6.11 -5.03
C ALA A 66 14.81 -4.71 -4.94
N ALA A 67 16.11 -4.63 -4.63
CA ALA A 67 16.85 -3.38 -4.59
C ALA A 67 16.97 -2.71 -5.97
N VAL A 68 17.25 -3.49 -7.02
CA VAL A 68 17.31 -2.97 -8.40
C VAL A 68 15.95 -2.45 -8.84
N VAL A 69 14.87 -3.19 -8.57
CA VAL A 69 13.50 -2.74 -8.88
C VAL A 69 13.17 -1.44 -8.15
N ALA A 70 13.54 -1.31 -6.87
CA ALA A 70 13.32 -0.07 -6.13
C ALA A 70 14.09 1.13 -6.71
N VAL A 71 15.33 0.95 -7.16
CA VAL A 71 16.11 2.02 -7.81
C VAL A 71 15.48 2.43 -9.14
N VAL A 72 15.01 1.46 -9.94
CA VAL A 72 14.31 1.73 -11.19
C VAL A 72 13.01 2.48 -10.94
N ASP A 73 12.25 2.09 -9.92
CA ASP A 73 11.01 2.77 -9.53
C ASP A 73 11.27 4.23 -9.12
N ILE A 74 12.32 4.48 -8.32
CA ILE A 74 12.74 5.84 -7.96
C ILE A 74 13.11 6.64 -9.23
N CYS A 75 13.90 6.06 -10.13
CA CYS A 75 14.24 6.73 -11.39
C CYS A 75 13.01 7.02 -12.24
N PHE A 76 12.04 6.09 -12.29
CA PHE A 76 10.80 6.28 -13.02
C PHE A 76 9.95 7.39 -12.41
N ILE A 77 9.78 7.41 -11.09
CA ILE A 77 9.04 8.47 -10.39
C ILE A 77 9.69 9.84 -10.65
N LEU A 78 11.02 9.93 -10.59
CA LEU A 78 11.74 11.19 -10.81
C LEU A 78 11.68 11.70 -12.26
N LEU A 79 11.61 10.81 -13.25
CA LEU A 79 11.67 11.17 -14.67
C LEU A 79 10.30 11.26 -15.34
N ALA A 80 9.35 10.42 -14.94
CA ALA A 80 8.11 10.19 -15.67
C ALA A 80 6.85 10.69 -14.95
N VAL A 81 6.88 10.88 -13.63
CA VAL A 81 5.71 11.37 -12.88
C VAL A 81 5.72 12.91 -12.91
N PRO A 82 4.81 13.56 -13.64
CA PRO A 82 4.67 15.01 -13.59
C PRO A 82 4.21 15.42 -12.19
N GLU A 83 4.75 16.50 -11.63
CA GLU A 83 4.26 17.02 -10.34
C GLU A 83 2.74 17.27 -10.44
N SER A 84 1.95 16.58 -9.61
CA SER A 84 0.49 16.75 -9.56
C SER A 84 0.08 18.09 -8.93
N LEU A 85 0.98 18.73 -8.18
CA LEU A 85 0.65 19.90 -7.39
C LEU A 85 0.77 21.17 -8.25
N PRO A 86 -0.31 21.95 -8.43
CA PRO A 86 -0.22 23.24 -9.11
C PRO A 86 0.73 24.17 -8.34
N GLU A 87 1.50 24.95 -9.08
CA GLU A 87 2.60 25.82 -8.61
C GLU A 87 2.20 26.78 -7.46
N LYS A 88 0.90 26.99 -7.27
CA LYS A 88 0.26 27.83 -6.24
C LYS A 88 0.12 27.17 -4.86
N MET A 89 0.17 25.84 -4.79
CA MET A 89 0.14 25.05 -3.54
C MET A 89 1.51 24.46 -3.18
N ARG A 90 2.52 24.65 -4.04
CA ARG A 90 3.91 24.41 -3.64
C ARG A 90 4.21 25.28 -2.42
N PRO A 91 4.74 24.74 -1.31
CA PRO A 91 5.42 25.58 -0.34
C PRO A 91 6.50 26.34 -1.11
N ALA A 92 6.30 27.65 -1.31
CA ALA A 92 7.07 28.50 -2.23
C ALA A 92 8.56 28.64 -1.85
N SER A 93 9.03 27.91 -0.86
CA SER A 93 10.42 27.89 -0.44
C SER A 93 10.73 26.58 0.25
N TRP A 94 11.97 26.13 0.07
CA TRP A 94 12.65 25.07 0.81
C TRP A 94 12.84 25.51 2.29
N GLY A 95 11.73 25.82 2.95
CA GLY A 95 11.68 26.64 4.16
C GLY A 95 10.31 27.22 4.54
N ALA A 96 9.23 26.91 3.80
CA ALA A 96 7.88 27.21 4.29
C ALA A 96 7.71 26.55 5.66
N SER A 97 7.41 27.35 6.69
CA SER A 97 7.23 26.87 8.05
C SER A 97 6.20 25.75 8.03
N ILE A 98 6.65 24.50 8.20
CA ILE A 98 5.76 23.39 8.51
C ILE A 98 5.06 23.82 9.79
N SER A 99 3.84 24.32 9.65
CA SER A 99 3.05 24.68 10.81
C SER A 99 2.85 23.37 11.56
N TRP A 100 3.44 23.27 12.75
CA TRP A 100 3.31 22.10 13.60
C TRP A 100 1.83 21.78 13.90
N GLU A 101 0.91 22.74 13.72
CA GLU A 101 -0.54 22.55 13.77
C GLU A 101 -1.12 21.79 12.56
N GLN A 102 -0.49 21.84 11.38
CA GLN A 102 -0.88 21.06 10.20
C GLN A 102 -0.28 19.66 10.20
N ALA A 103 0.87 19.47 10.87
CA ALA A 103 1.52 18.19 11.03
C ALA A 103 0.97 17.35 12.19
N ASP A 104 0.06 17.89 13.00
CA ASP A 104 -0.50 17.19 14.17
C ASP A 104 -1.63 16.22 13.74
N PRO A 105 -1.39 14.89 13.73
CA PRO A 105 -2.40 13.92 13.38
C PRO A 105 -3.57 13.91 14.39
N PHE A 106 -3.34 14.35 15.63
CA PHE A 106 -4.36 14.41 16.67
C PHE A 106 -5.32 15.58 16.47
N ALA A 107 -4.87 16.68 15.87
CA ALA A 107 -5.73 17.82 15.54
C ALA A 107 -6.77 17.46 14.46
N SER A 108 -6.36 16.67 13.45
CA SER A 108 -7.25 16.10 12.44
C SER A 108 -8.24 15.11 13.06
N LEU A 109 -7.79 14.25 13.97
CA LEU A 109 -8.65 13.32 14.71
C LEU A 109 -9.70 14.06 15.56
N LYS A 110 -9.31 15.18 16.18
CA LYS A 110 -10.20 16.03 16.99
C LYS A 110 -11.26 16.75 16.15
N LYS A 111 -10.97 17.08 14.88
CA LYS A 111 -11.97 17.59 13.92
C LYS A 111 -12.95 16.50 13.50
N VAL A 112 -12.47 15.30 13.20
CA VAL A 112 -13.32 14.15 12.84
C VAL A 112 -14.30 13.81 13.97
N ARG A 113 -13.88 13.92 15.23
CA ARG A 113 -14.73 13.66 16.40
C ARG A 113 -15.92 14.63 16.56
N LYS A 114 -15.91 15.80 15.89
CA LYS A 114 -17.01 16.77 15.99
C LYS A 114 -18.23 16.36 15.17
N ASP A 115 -18.06 15.53 14.15
CA ASP A 115 -19.15 15.04 13.31
C ASP A 115 -19.44 13.57 13.65
N SER A 116 -20.64 13.32 14.20
CA SER A 116 -21.02 11.99 14.65
C SER A 116 -21.14 10.99 13.50
N THR A 117 -21.41 11.45 12.27
CA THR A 117 -21.51 10.58 11.08
C THR A 117 -20.13 10.13 10.63
N VAL A 118 -19.18 11.06 10.56
CA VAL A 118 -17.80 10.78 10.15
C VAL A 118 -17.10 9.90 11.19
N LEU A 119 -17.35 10.14 12.48
CA LEU A 119 -16.83 9.29 13.55
C LEU A 119 -17.32 7.84 13.43
N LEU A 120 -18.59 7.65 13.07
CA LEU A 120 -19.19 6.32 12.91
C LEU A 120 -18.55 5.57 11.73
N ILE A 121 -18.37 6.25 10.59
CA ILE A 121 -17.64 5.70 9.43
C ILE A 121 -16.22 5.32 9.81
N TYR A 122 -15.51 6.18 10.55
CA TYR A 122 -14.14 5.92 10.98
C TYR A 122 -14.04 4.69 11.88
N ILE A 123 -14.93 4.56 12.87
CA ILE A 123 -14.97 3.39 13.76
C ILE A 123 -15.30 2.13 12.97
N THR A 124 -16.26 2.18 12.03
CA THR A 124 -16.58 1.03 11.18
C THR A 124 -15.39 0.59 10.34
N VAL A 125 -14.73 1.51 9.65
CA VAL A 125 -13.54 1.20 8.84
C VAL A 125 -12.41 0.67 9.72
N PHE A 126 -12.18 1.27 10.89
CA PHE A 126 -11.17 0.81 11.83
C PHE A 126 -11.46 -0.62 12.33
N LEU A 127 -12.71 -0.92 12.71
CA LEU A 127 -13.11 -2.27 13.12
C LEU A 127 -13.03 -3.28 11.97
N SER A 128 -13.22 -2.86 10.72
CA SER A 128 -13.07 -3.73 9.55
C SER A 128 -11.61 -4.04 9.21
N TYR A 129 -10.70 -3.07 9.33
CA TYR A 129 -9.28 -3.24 9.02
C TYR A 129 -8.48 -3.99 10.09
N LEU A 130 -8.91 -3.93 11.37
CA LEU A 130 -8.20 -4.54 12.48
C LEU A 130 -8.10 -6.09 12.37
N PRO A 131 -9.18 -6.82 12.05
CA PRO A 131 -9.13 -8.25 11.75
C PRO A 131 -8.29 -8.57 10.50
N GLU A 132 -8.36 -7.72 9.48
CA GLU A 132 -7.65 -7.92 8.21
C GLU A 132 -6.13 -7.91 8.42
N ALA A 133 -5.61 -6.98 9.23
CA ALA A 133 -4.19 -6.96 9.60
C ALA A 133 -3.76 -8.23 10.36
N GLY A 134 -4.64 -8.76 11.22
CA GLY A 134 -4.41 -10.01 11.96
C GLY A 134 -4.39 -11.25 11.04
N GLN A 135 -5.19 -11.22 9.96
CA GLN A 135 -5.27 -12.28 8.97
C GLN A 135 -3.92 -12.48 8.26
N TYR A 136 -3.29 -11.42 7.76
CA TYR A 136 -2.01 -11.52 7.03
C TYR A 136 -0.89 -12.17 7.86
N SER A 137 -0.88 -11.96 9.18
CA SER A 137 0.16 -12.50 10.06
C SER A 137 -0.15 -13.92 10.56
N SER A 138 -1.41 -14.19 10.91
CA SER A 138 -1.79 -15.43 11.61
C SER A 138 -2.22 -16.54 10.66
N PHE A 139 -2.79 -16.20 9.51
CA PHE A 139 -3.42 -17.17 8.62
C PHE A 139 -2.39 -18.12 7.98
N PHE A 140 -1.24 -17.59 7.53
CA PHE A 140 -0.17 -18.42 6.96
C PHE A 140 0.48 -19.34 7.99
N LEU A 141 0.61 -18.87 9.23
CA LEU A 141 1.09 -19.70 10.34
C LEU A 141 0.09 -20.80 10.68
N TYR A 142 -1.21 -20.50 10.71
CA TYR A 142 -2.27 -21.46 10.95
C TYR A 142 -2.31 -22.56 9.87
N LEU A 143 -2.27 -22.19 8.58
CA LEU A 143 -2.21 -23.15 7.48
C LEU A 143 -1.01 -24.10 7.60
N ARG A 144 0.14 -23.56 8.01
CA ARG A 144 1.37 -24.35 8.16
C ARG A 144 1.35 -25.26 9.40
N GLN A 145 0.93 -24.76 10.56
CA GLN A 145 1.03 -25.48 11.83
C GLN A 145 -0.15 -26.40 12.12
N VAL A 146 -1.36 -26.02 11.74
CA VAL A 146 -2.58 -26.76 12.08
C VAL A 146 -3.01 -27.68 10.94
N ILE A 147 -3.05 -27.16 9.71
CA ILE A 147 -3.46 -27.95 8.54
C ILE A 147 -2.29 -28.78 7.96
N GLY A 148 -1.05 -28.42 8.31
CA GLY A 148 0.15 -29.11 7.83
C GLY A 148 0.45 -28.85 6.36
N PHE A 149 -0.03 -27.73 5.81
CA PHE A 149 0.25 -27.36 4.42
C PHE A 149 1.75 -27.15 4.22
N GLY A 150 2.30 -27.78 3.18
CA GLY A 150 3.65 -27.54 2.72
C GLY A 150 3.79 -26.16 2.06
N SER A 151 5.02 -25.68 1.90
CA SER A 151 5.30 -24.35 1.32
C SER A 151 4.68 -24.17 -0.07
N ALA A 152 4.60 -25.24 -0.88
CA ALA A 152 4.01 -25.21 -2.21
C ALA A 152 2.48 -25.00 -2.20
N SER A 153 1.74 -25.61 -1.27
CA SER A 153 0.29 -25.44 -1.19
C SER A 153 -0.11 -24.07 -0.62
N ILE A 154 0.70 -23.52 0.29
CA ILE A 154 0.54 -22.14 0.77
C ILE A 154 0.75 -21.15 -0.38
N ALA A 155 1.80 -21.32 -1.19
CA ALA A 155 2.04 -20.48 -2.35
C ALA A 155 0.90 -20.56 -3.38
N ALA A 156 0.37 -21.76 -3.65
CA ALA A 156 -0.78 -21.95 -4.53
C ALA A 156 -2.04 -21.26 -3.98
N PHE A 157 -2.29 -21.34 -2.67
CA PHE A 157 -3.42 -20.65 -2.04
C PHE A 157 -3.32 -19.13 -2.19
N ILE A 158 -2.14 -18.54 -1.93
CA ILE A 158 -1.89 -17.09 -2.10
C ILE A 158 -2.15 -16.68 -3.55
N ALA A 159 -1.67 -17.47 -4.51
CA ALA A 159 -1.86 -17.20 -5.92
C ALA A 159 -3.35 -17.19 -6.30
N VAL A 160 -4.13 -18.18 -5.85
CA VAL A 160 -5.58 -18.24 -6.11
C VAL A 160 -6.32 -17.07 -5.48
N VAL A 161 -6.05 -16.78 -4.20
CA VAL A 161 -6.72 -15.67 -3.50
C VAL A 161 -6.45 -14.34 -4.18
N GLY A 162 -5.20 -14.07 -4.57
CA GLY A 162 -4.93 -12.80 -5.22
C GLY A 162 -5.44 -12.75 -6.67
N ILE A 163 -5.52 -13.86 -7.42
CA ILE A 163 -6.22 -13.88 -8.72
C ILE A 163 -7.70 -13.52 -8.53
N LEU A 164 -8.36 -14.11 -7.52
CA LEU A 164 -9.74 -13.76 -7.19
C LEU A 164 -9.88 -12.29 -6.78
N SER A 165 -8.90 -11.74 -6.05
CA SER A 165 -8.87 -10.32 -5.70
C SER A 165 -8.77 -9.42 -6.93
N ILE A 166 -7.92 -9.77 -7.91
CA ILE A 166 -7.80 -9.00 -9.17
C ILE A 166 -9.12 -9.00 -9.93
N ILE A 167 -9.84 -10.14 -9.94
CA ILE A 167 -11.14 -10.26 -10.62
C ILE A 167 -12.24 -9.49 -9.88
N ALA A 168 -12.15 -9.40 -8.56
CA ALA A 168 -13.17 -8.75 -7.72
C ALA A 168 -13.03 -7.22 -7.65
N GLN A 169 -11.86 -6.68 -7.97
CA GLN A 169 -11.53 -5.25 -7.94
C GLN A 169 -12.15 -4.50 -9.13
#